data_AF-A0A377DDQ8-F1
#
_entry.id   AF-A0A377DDQ8-F1
#
_cell.length_a   1.000
_cell.length_b   1.000
_cell.length_c   1.000
_cell.angle_alpha   90.00
_cell.angle_beta   90.00
_cell.angle_gamma   90.00
#
_symmetry.space_group_name_H-M   'P 1'
#
loop_
_entity.id
_entity.type
_entity.pdbx_description
1 polymer ?
#
loop_
_entity_poly.entity_id
_entity_poly.type
_entity_poly.pdbx_seq_one_letter_code
_entity_poly.pdbx_strand_id
1 'polypeptide(L)'
;MLAPFVTASYNKHRKTAEEWNIPDAEGYANSRTIKECYDAFQSLEYEVNTLHTANGQTPFVTFGFGLGTSWESRLIQESILRNRIAGLGKNRKTAVFPKLVFAIRDGLNHKKAIRTTTSNSWRWSAQASVCIRIS
;
A
#
# COMPACT_ATOMS: atom_id res chain seq x y z
N MET A 1 -0.80 -8.56 6.77
CA MET A 1 -1.66 -8.19 7.92
C MET A 1 -2.90 -7.43 7.48
N LEU A 2 -2.80 -6.36 6.69
CA LEU A 2 -3.98 -5.58 6.25
C LEU A 2 -4.74 -6.16 5.04
N ALA A 3 -4.10 -7.05 4.26
CA ALA A 3 -4.69 -7.64 3.06
C ALA A 3 -6.09 -8.28 3.26
N PRO A 4 -6.36 -9.05 4.34
CA PRO A 4 -7.69 -9.63 4.55
C PRO A 4 -8.80 -8.59 4.70
N PHE A 5 -8.49 -7.40 5.22
CA PHE A 5 -9.48 -6.33 5.36
C PHE A 5 -9.84 -5.71 4.01
N VAL A 6 -8.89 -5.63 3.08
CA VAL A 6 -9.17 -5.23 1.69
C VAL A 6 -10.10 -6.23 1.02
N THR A 7 -9.86 -7.53 1.21
CA THR A 7 -10.76 -8.59 0.73
C THR A 7 -12.16 -8.47 1.35
N ALA A 8 -12.24 -8.17 2.65
CA ALA A 8 -13.51 -7.94 3.33
C ALA A 8 -14.27 -6.74 2.76
N SER A 9 -13.59 -5.61 2.51
CA SER A 9 -14.17 -4.44 1.86
C SER A 9 -14.65 -4.75 0.44
N TYR A 10 -13.87 -5.49 -0.35
CA TYR A 10 -14.27 -5.93 -1.68
C TYR A 10 -15.55 -6.76 -1.65
N ASN A 11 -15.62 -7.77 -0.77
CA ASN A 11 -16.79 -8.63 -0.64
C ASN A 11 -18.03 -7.83 -0.21
N LYS A 12 -17.85 -6.84 0.68
CA LYS A 12 -18.93 -5.92 1.08
C LYS A 12 -19.45 -5.12 -0.11
N HIS A 13 -18.56 -4.50 -0.89
CA HIS A 13 -18.98 -3.72 -2.07
C HIS A 13 -19.59 -4.58 -3.16
N ARG A 14 -19.12 -5.82 -3.33
CA ARG A 14 -19.70 -6.79 -4.27
C ARG A 14 -21.13 -7.14 -3.87
N LYS A 15 -21.35 -7.43 -2.58
CA LYS A 15 -22.69 -7.69 -2.04
C LYS A 15 -23.62 -6.49 -2.25
N THR A 16 -23.14 -5.28 -2.00
CA THR A 16 -23.92 -4.06 -2.29
C THR A 16 -24.22 -3.93 -3.79
N ALA A 17 -23.27 -4.23 -4.67
CA ALA A 17 -23.55 -4.19 -6.11
C ALA A 17 -24.61 -5.21 -6.54
N GLU A 18 -24.59 -6.41 -5.95
CA GLU A 18 -25.59 -7.45 -6.16
C GLU A 18 -26.98 -7.01 -5.63
N GLU A 19 -27.04 -6.45 -4.41
CA GLU A 19 -28.28 -5.94 -3.79
C GLU A 19 -28.95 -4.83 -4.62
N TRP A 20 -28.15 -3.96 -5.24
CA TRP A 20 -28.63 -2.84 -6.06
C TRP A 20 -28.63 -3.13 -7.57
N ASN A 21 -28.37 -4.38 -7.95
CA ASN A 21 -28.37 -4.88 -9.32
C ASN A 21 -27.52 -4.03 -10.30
N ILE A 22 -26.33 -3.64 -9.86
CA ILE A 22 -25.41 -2.84 -10.66
C ILE A 22 -24.89 -3.68 -11.84
N PRO A 23 -24.96 -3.19 -13.10
CA PRO A 23 -24.57 -3.97 -14.29
C PRO A 23 -23.14 -4.53 -14.27
N ASP A 24 -22.21 -3.81 -13.64
CA ASP A 24 -20.81 -4.23 -13.45
C ASP A 24 -20.47 -4.29 -11.94
N ALA A 25 -20.88 -5.39 -11.30
CA ALA A 25 -20.68 -5.58 -9.87
C ALA A 25 -19.19 -5.69 -9.48
N GLU A 26 -18.37 -6.32 -10.32
CA GLU A 26 -16.94 -6.47 -10.06
C GLU A 26 -16.17 -5.16 -10.25
N GLY A 27 -16.45 -4.42 -11.32
CA GLY A 27 -15.85 -3.11 -11.55
C GLY A 27 -16.27 -2.10 -10.49
N TYR A 28 -17.53 -2.13 -10.06
CA TYR A 28 -17.99 -1.36 -8.91
C TYR A 28 -17.22 -1.75 -7.64
N ALA A 29 -17.17 -3.03 -7.29
CA ALA A 29 -16.50 -3.49 -6.08
C ALA A 29 -15.01 -3.14 -6.08
N ASN A 30 -14.33 -3.31 -7.21
CA ASN A 30 -12.92 -2.90 -7.36
C ASN A 30 -12.73 -1.41 -7.19
N SER A 31 -13.51 -0.58 -7.91
CA SER A 31 -13.41 0.88 -7.85
C SER A 31 -13.65 1.40 -6.43
N ARG A 32 -14.68 0.89 -5.75
CA ARG A 32 -14.98 1.26 -4.36
C ARG A 32 -13.90 0.81 -3.39
N THR A 33 -13.36 -0.39 -3.56
CA THR A 33 -12.29 -0.92 -2.71
C THR A 33 -10.99 -0.12 -2.88
N ILE A 34 -10.64 0.24 -4.11
CA ILE A 34 -9.46 1.08 -4.40
C ILE A 34 -9.60 2.45 -3.72
N LYS A 35 -10.77 3.09 -3.88
CA LYS A 35 -11.05 4.37 -3.23
C LYS A 35 -11.02 4.26 -1.71
N GLU A 36 -11.67 3.26 -1.13
CA GLU A 36 -11.71 3.06 0.32
C GLU A 36 -10.31 2.81 0.90
N CYS A 37 -9.49 1.99 0.23
CA CYS A 37 -8.13 1.74 0.66
C CYS A 37 -7.28 3.02 0.63
N TYR A 38 -7.39 3.81 -0.43
CA TYR A 38 -6.71 5.10 -0.54
C TYR A 38 -7.14 6.07 0.58
N ASP A 39 -8.45 6.24 0.78
CA ASP A 39 -9.02 7.14 1.78
C ASP A 39 -8.63 6.71 3.22
N ALA A 40 -8.54 5.41 3.48
CA ALA A 40 -8.11 4.87 4.77
C ALA A 40 -6.67 5.25 5.09
N PHE A 41 -5.75 5.10 4.13
CA PHE A 41 -4.35 5.50 4.33
C PHE A 41 -4.16 7.02 4.36
N GLN A 42 -5.02 7.77 3.66
CA GLN A 42 -5.03 9.23 3.74
C GLN A 42 -5.42 9.68 5.16
N SER A 43 -6.49 9.10 5.70
CA SER A 43 -6.98 9.38 7.04
C SER A 43 -5.93 9.02 8.08
N LEU A 44 -5.27 7.87 7.92
CA LEU A 44 -4.19 7.43 8.79
C LEU A 44 -2.99 8.38 8.78
N GLU A 45 -2.55 8.87 7.61
CA GLU A 45 -1.47 9.85 7.53
C GLU A 45 -1.87 11.18 8.19
N TYR A 46 -3.13 11.60 8.02
CA TYR A 46 -3.63 12.82 8.67
C TYR A 46 -3.72 12.68 10.19
N GLU A 47 -4.28 11.58 10.70
CA GLU A 47 -4.38 11.30 12.13
C GLU A 47 -3.01 11.27 12.79
N VAL A 48 -2.02 10.58 12.20
CA VAL A 48 -0.66 10.52 12.74
C VAL A 48 -0.03 11.90 12.85
N ASN A 49 -0.30 12.81 11.91
CA ASN A 49 0.28 14.17 11.94
C ASN A 49 -0.55 15.18 12.74
N THR A 50 -1.79 14.86 13.11
CA THR A 50 -2.66 15.74 13.92
C THR A 50 -2.77 15.31 15.37
N LEU A 51 -2.52 14.03 15.68
CA LEU A 51 -2.43 13.51 17.04
C LEU A 51 -1.20 14.09 17.74
N HIS A 52 -1.46 14.99 18.68
CA HIS A 52 -0.48 15.46 19.65
C HIS A 52 -0.54 14.53 20.85
N THR A 53 0.59 13.92 21.20
CA THR A 53 0.72 13.23 22.50
C THR A 53 0.59 14.26 23.64
N ALA A 54 0.38 13.82 24.88
CA ALA A 54 0.28 14.70 26.05
C ALA A 54 1.46 15.67 26.23
N ASN A 55 2.61 15.36 25.60
CA ASN A 55 3.82 16.17 25.60
C ASN A 55 3.97 17.06 24.33
N GLY A 56 2.93 17.16 23.50
CA GLY A 56 2.93 17.96 22.26
C GLY A 56 3.78 17.39 21.12
N GLN A 57 4.32 16.17 21.24
CA GLN A 57 5.13 15.54 20.20
C GLN A 57 4.30 14.62 19.31
N THR A 58 4.59 14.59 18.02
CA THR A 58 4.06 13.61 17.08
C THR A 58 4.60 12.21 17.41
N PRO A 59 3.75 11.17 17.45
CA PRO A 59 4.22 9.81 17.74
C PRO A 59 5.18 9.30 16.66
N PHE A 60 6.25 8.62 17.08
CA PHE A 60 7.22 8.00 16.17
C PHE A 60 6.65 6.72 15.55
N VAL A 61 5.93 6.85 14.43
CA VAL A 61 5.33 5.73 13.70
C VAL A 61 6.15 5.39 12.46
N THR A 62 6.35 4.11 12.18
CA THR A 62 7.03 3.60 10.97
C THR A 62 6.21 2.50 10.32
N PHE A 63 6.03 2.56 8.99
CA PHE A 63 5.37 1.52 8.21
C PHE A 63 6.39 0.72 7.41
N GLY A 64 6.47 -0.58 7.70
CA GLY A 64 7.21 -1.55 6.91
C GLY A 64 6.31 -2.24 5.89
N PHE A 65 6.66 -2.16 4.60
CA PHE A 65 5.92 -2.81 3.51
C PHE A 65 6.86 -3.21 2.36
N GLY A 66 6.38 -3.94 1.35
CA GLY A 66 7.16 -4.24 0.14
C GLY A 66 7.23 -5.71 -0.27
N LEU A 67 6.97 -6.64 0.66
CA LEU A 67 7.10 -8.08 0.38
C LEU A 67 5.79 -8.77 -0.07
N GLY A 68 4.66 -8.06 0.00
CA GLY A 68 3.36 -8.64 -0.33
C GLY A 68 3.12 -8.73 -1.84
N THR A 69 2.75 -9.92 -2.30
CA THR A 69 2.52 -10.23 -3.73
C THR A 69 1.06 -10.19 -4.15
N SER A 70 0.12 -10.38 -3.21
CA SER A 70 -1.31 -10.40 -3.49
C SER A 70 -1.80 -9.05 -4.01
N TRP A 71 -2.92 -9.04 -4.74
CA TRP A 71 -3.46 -7.80 -5.30
C TRP A 71 -3.85 -6.81 -4.19
N GLU A 72 -4.36 -7.30 -3.06
CA GLU A 72 -4.66 -6.49 -1.88
C GLU A 72 -3.39 -5.86 -1.31
N SER A 73 -2.33 -6.66 -1.20
CA SER A 73 -1.05 -6.19 -0.70
C SER A 73 -0.46 -5.14 -1.62
N ARG A 74 -0.60 -5.29 -2.95
CA ARG A 74 -0.16 -4.29 -3.93
C ARG A 74 -0.99 -3.02 -3.83
N LEU A 75 -2.31 -3.14 -3.68
CA LEU A 75 -3.21 -2.00 -3.51
C LEU A 75 -2.88 -1.20 -2.25
N ILE A 76 -2.56 -1.87 -1.14
CA ILE A 76 -2.10 -1.23 0.10
C ILE A 76 -0.79 -0.48 -0.14
N GLN A 77 0.22 -1.13 -0.74
CA GLN A 77 1.51 -0.52 -1.03
C GLN A 77 1.36 0.72 -1.91
N GLU A 78 0.55 0.61 -2.96
CA GLU A 78 0.24 1.71 -3.87
C GLU A 78 -0.49 2.84 -3.16
N SER A 79 -1.48 2.54 -2.32
CA SER A 79 -2.24 3.54 -1.56
C SER A 79 -1.34 4.33 -0.60
N ILE A 80 -0.41 3.67 0.09
CA ILE A 80 0.58 4.33 0.96
C ILE A 80 1.45 5.29 0.15
N LEU A 81 2.01 4.82 -0.96
CA LEU A 81 2.92 5.62 -1.79
C LEU A 81 2.21 6.79 -2.46
N ARG A 82 1.00 6.57 -3.00
CA ARG A 82 0.21 7.63 -3.64
C ARG A 82 -0.17 8.72 -2.64
N ASN A 83 -0.55 8.36 -1.41
CA ASN A 83 -0.83 9.35 -0.37
C ASN A 83 0.40 10.18 -0.02
N ARG A 84 1.57 9.54 0.14
CA ARG A 84 2.82 10.26 0.41
C ARG A 84 3.19 11.24 -0.70
N ILE A 85 3.00 10.85 -1.96
CA ILE A 85 3.24 11.70 -3.13
C ILE A 85 2.25 12.87 -3.19
N ALA A 86 0.97 12.61 -2.86
CA ALA A 86 -0.06 13.64 -2.83
C ALA A 86 0.22 14.73 -1.79
N GLY A 87 0.87 14.36 -0.68
CA GLY A 87 1.24 15.26 0.40
C GLY A 87 0.05 15.63 1.30
N LEU A 88 0.36 16.25 2.44
CA LEU A 88 -0.59 16.49 3.51
C LEU A 88 -1.28 17.87 3.39
N GLY A 89 -2.62 17.84 3.48
CA GLY A 89 -3.46 19.05 3.56
C GLY A 89 -3.50 19.86 2.25
N LYS A 90 -4.14 21.05 2.32
CA LYS A 90 -4.34 21.92 1.15
C LYS A 90 -3.04 22.36 0.48
N ASN A 91 -1.98 22.47 1.26
CA ASN A 91 -0.66 22.92 0.80
C ASN A 91 0.26 21.76 0.39
N ARG A 92 -0.24 20.51 0.39
CA ARG A 92 0.51 19.30 0.02
C ARG A 92 1.88 19.23 0.71
N LYS A 93 1.92 19.52 2.01
CA LYS A 93 3.17 19.51 2.77
C LYS A 93 3.72 18.09 2.84
N THR A 94 5.03 17.93 2.74
CA THR A 94 5.66 16.62 2.95
C THR A 94 5.40 16.15 4.38
N ALA A 95 4.77 14.98 4.53
CA ALA A 95 4.48 14.40 5.83
C ALA A 95 5.79 13.91 6.50
N VAL A 96 6.02 14.34 7.74
CA VAL A 96 7.21 13.96 8.53
C VAL A 96 7.08 12.54 9.05
N PHE A 97 5.86 12.15 9.44
CA PHE A 97 5.50 10.81 9.87
C PHE A 97 4.24 10.35 9.13
N PRO A 98 4.00 9.03 9.02
CA PRO A 98 4.86 7.92 9.44
C PRO A 98 6.10 7.77 8.55
N LYS A 99 7.21 7.25 9.08
CA LYS A 99 8.37 6.89 8.25
C LYS A 99 8.03 5.67 7.40
N LEU A 100 8.36 5.71 6.12
CA LEU A 100 8.06 4.62 5.20
C LEU A 100 9.32 3.78 4.95
N VAL A 101 9.21 2.48 5.15
CA VAL A 101 10.31 1.53 5.06
C VAL A 101 9.91 0.45 4.05
N PHE A 102 10.50 0.51 2.87
CA PHE A 102 10.21 -0.39 1.76
C PHE A 102 11.24 -1.51 1.70
N ALA A 103 10.80 -2.74 1.94
CA ALA A 103 11.61 -3.94 1.86
C ALA A 103 11.75 -4.40 0.40
N ILE A 104 12.99 -4.48 -0.07
CA ILE A 104 13.38 -4.94 -1.39
C ILE A 104 13.86 -6.38 -1.31
N ARG A 105 13.39 -7.22 -2.24
CA ARG A 105 13.80 -8.60 -2.43
C ARG A 105 14.01 -8.91 -3.91
N ASP A 106 15.14 -9.58 -4.20
CA ASP A 106 15.42 -10.13 -5.53
C ASP A 106 14.30 -11.10 -5.98
N GLY A 107 13.90 -10.98 -7.25
CA GLY A 107 12.80 -11.77 -7.82
C GLY A 107 11.39 -11.28 -7.45
N LEU A 108 11.27 -10.21 -6.66
CA LEU A 108 9.98 -9.61 -6.31
C LEU A 108 9.84 -8.17 -6.80
N ASN A 109 10.69 -7.28 -6.29
CA ASN A 109 10.59 -5.83 -6.52
C ASN A 109 11.95 -5.15 -6.75
N HIS A 110 13.05 -5.90 -6.72
CA HIS A 110 14.39 -5.36 -6.92
C HIS A 110 14.78 -5.14 -8.40
N LYS A 111 14.27 -6.00 -9.30
CA LYS A 111 14.67 -6.02 -10.71
C LYS A 111 13.43 -6.10 -11.59
N LYS A 112 13.49 -5.49 -12.78
CA LYS A 112 12.48 -5.74 -13.82
C LYS A 112 12.43 -7.24 -14.09
N ALA A 113 11.23 -7.80 -14.20
CA ALA A 113 11.05 -9.19 -14.62
C ALA A 113 11.72 -9.36 -15.99
N ILE A 114 12.82 -10.10 -16.02
CA ILE A 114 13.47 -10.46 -17.29
C ILE A 114 12.50 -11.43 -17.97
N ARG A 115 11.88 -11.02 -19.09
CA ARG A 115 11.22 -11.94 -20.01
C ARG A 115 12.33 -12.74 -20.69
N THR A 116 12.75 -13.85 -20.09
CA THR A 116 13.80 -14.68 -20.68
C THR A 116 13.19 -15.66 -21.67
N THR A 117 13.33 -15.37 -22.96
CA THR A 117 13.43 -16.42 -23.98
C THR A 117 14.71 -17.21 -23.68
N THR A 118 14.52 -18.46 -23.29
CA THR A 118 15.45 -19.62 -23.27
C THR A 118 16.95 -19.48 -22.90
N SER A 119 17.36 -20.44 -22.07
CA SER A 119 18.70 -21.05 -21.88
C SER A 119 19.57 -20.59 -20.69
N ASN A 120 19.64 -21.54 -19.75
CA ASN A 120 20.76 -22.05 -18.96
C ASN A 120 21.68 -21.16 -18.09
N SER A 121 21.81 -21.68 -16.85
CA SER A 121 22.90 -21.55 -15.88
C SER A 121 23.11 -20.16 -15.27
N TRP A 122 22.83 -20.04 -13.97
CA TRP A 122 23.81 -19.94 -12.88
C TRP A 122 23.05 -19.64 -11.58
N ARG A 123 23.26 -20.48 -10.58
CA ARG A 123 22.62 -20.41 -9.25
C ARG A 123 23.47 -19.47 -8.39
N TRP A 124 22.89 -18.38 -7.89
CA TRP A 124 23.47 -17.61 -6.79
C TRP A 124 22.39 -17.34 -5.74
N SER A 125 22.55 -18.00 -4.59
CA SER A 125 21.81 -17.73 -3.36
C SER A 125 22.46 -16.56 -2.63
N ALA A 126 21.88 -15.37 -2.73
CA ALA A 126 22.16 -14.25 -1.85
C ALA A 126 20.83 -13.55 -1.53
N GLN A 127 20.22 -13.88 -0.40
CA GLN A 127 19.08 -13.15 0.15
C GLN A 127 19.57 -11.86 0.80
N ALA A 128 19.84 -10.84 -0.01
CA ALA A 128 20.02 -9.48 0.47
C ALA A 128 18.66 -8.76 0.46
N SER A 129 18.00 -8.70 1.62
CA SER A 129 16.85 -7.81 1.80
C SER A 129 17.38 -6.38 2.00
N VAL A 130 17.39 -5.58 0.94
CA VAL A 130 17.72 -4.14 1.05
C VAL A 130 16.47 -3.41 1.54
N CYS A 131 16.63 -2.48 2.47
CA CYS A 131 15.51 -1.72 3.03
C CYS A 131 15.69 -0.24 2.70
N ILE A 132 14.78 0.34 1.89
CA ILE A 132 14.82 1.77 1.57
C ILE A 132 14.00 2.52 2.60
N ARG A 133 14.63 3.54 3.21
CA ARG A 133 13.92 4.55 3.99
C ARG A 133 13.41 5.62 3.02
N ILE A 134 12.11 5.73 2.89
CA ILE A 134 11.45 6.79 2.13
C ILE A 134 11.12 7.89 3.16
N SER A 135 11.99 8.90 3.21
CA SER A 135 11.86 10.10 4.05
C SER A 135 11.36 11.28 3.24
#